data_AF-A0A967FGC3-F1
#
_entry.id   AF-A0A967FGC3-F1
#
_cell.length_a   1.000
_cell.length_b   1.000
_cell.length_c   1.000
_cell.angle_alpha   90.00
_cell.angle_beta   90.00
_cell.angle_gamma   90.00
#
_symmetry.space_group_name_H-M   'P 1'
#
loop_
_entity.id
_entity.type
_entity.pdbx_description
1 polymer ?
#
loop_
_entity_poly.entity_id
_entity_poly.type
_entity_poly.pdbx_seq_one_letter_code
_entity_poly.pdbx_strand_id
1 'polypeptide(L)'
;FWFDIDLIGLMLVSGLVFDAALMAYQIFVARTFCGYCLIIFALMIILTLLYGLRQMIVGIAILAAVGLSFSILTFFPMGAKSKTYSLKTAAYGVKSCSSPTKEIYLIFSSDCPHCQKVIETLNNCNSCDLYLNPIDTVKSLHLSGLELNHQFSPEINRLILKVLAIDSVPVLVVKDAESYRFIRGEETIINFIRRACFTHEEVLYFDEAPVSSDNEIMVFTDKDEECSLAIDCDSNNPSSND
;
A
#
# COMPACT_ATOMS: atom_id res chain seq x y z
N PHE A 1 -16.79 -32.23 32.88
CA PHE A 1 -16.58 -31.21 31.83
C PHE A 1 -17.71 -31.35 30.82
N TRP A 2 -18.90 -30.84 31.16
CA TRP A 2 -20.06 -30.86 30.27
C TRP A 2 -20.25 -29.42 29.80
N PHE A 3 -20.02 -29.17 28.52
CA PHE A 3 -20.44 -27.92 27.87
C PHE A 3 -21.94 -28.05 27.63
N ASP A 4 -22.76 -27.54 28.54
CA ASP A 4 -24.10 -27.12 28.16
C ASP A 4 -23.91 -25.92 27.23
N ILE A 5 -23.97 -26.17 25.92
CA ILE A 5 -23.83 -25.14 24.90
C ILE A 5 -25.08 -24.29 24.95
N ASP A 6 -24.93 -23.14 25.58
CA ASP A 6 -25.92 -22.09 25.63
C ASP A 6 -26.04 -21.43 24.26
N LEU A 7 -27.01 -21.91 23.47
CA LEU A 7 -27.25 -21.47 22.09
C LEU A 7 -27.51 -19.96 22.01
N ILE A 8 -28.16 -19.39 23.03
CA ILE A 8 -28.47 -17.96 23.09
C ILE A 8 -27.18 -17.17 23.30
N GLY A 9 -26.35 -17.60 24.26
CA GLY A 9 -25.03 -17.02 24.48
C GLY A 9 -24.16 -17.07 23.22
N LEU A 10 -24.13 -18.22 22.53
CA LEU A 10 -23.37 -18.40 21.30
C LEU A 10 -23.83 -17.45 20.18
N MET A 11 -25.15 -17.36 19.97
CA MET A 11 -25.74 -16.50 18.94
C MET A 11 -25.42 -15.03 19.22
N LEU A 12 -25.56 -14.60 20.48
CA LEU A 12 -25.27 -13.23 20.87
C LEU A 12 -23.79 -12.87 20.69
N VAL A 13 -22.90 -13.79 21.08
CA VAL A 13 -21.44 -13.64 20.90
C VAL A 13 -21.08 -13.57 19.41
N SER A 14 -21.67 -14.41 18.56
CA SER A 14 -21.41 -14.37 17.11
C SER A 14 -21.83 -13.05 16.47
N GLY A 15 -23.00 -12.52 16.84
CA GLY A 15 -23.45 -11.21 16.38
C GLY A 15 -22.54 -10.09 16.89
N LEU A 16 -22.10 -10.16 18.15
CA LEU A 16 -21.16 -9.19 18.70
C LEU A 16 -19.81 -9.20 17.98
N VAL A 17 -19.29 -10.38 17.58
CA VAL A 17 -18.07 -10.48 16.75
C VAL A 17 -18.26 -9.77 15.42
N PHE A 18 -19.39 -10.00 14.75
CA PHE A 18 -19.69 -9.38 13.46
C PHE A 18 -19.78 -7.85 13.59
N ASP A 19 -20.55 -7.35 14.55
CA ASP A 19 -20.69 -5.90 14.75
C ASP A 19 -19.40 -5.26 15.27
N ALA A 20 -18.58 -5.97 16.05
CA ALA A 20 -17.24 -5.54 16.45
C ALA A 20 -16.32 -5.36 15.24
N ALA A 21 -16.38 -6.26 14.25
CA ALA A 21 -15.62 -6.14 13.02
C ALA A 21 -16.09 -4.95 12.17
N LEU A 22 -17.40 -4.72 12.06
CA LEU A 22 -17.95 -3.54 11.39
C LEU A 22 -17.53 -2.24 12.09
N MET A 23 -17.55 -2.21 13.42
CA MET A 23 -17.07 -1.07 14.20
C MET A 23 -15.58 -0.82 14.00
N ALA A 24 -14.77 -1.87 14.02
CA ALA A 24 -13.35 -1.76 13.73
C ALA A 24 -13.11 -1.22 12.31
N TYR A 25 -13.84 -1.72 11.30
CA TYR A 25 -13.77 -1.19 9.94
C TYR A 25 -14.11 0.32 9.87
N GLN A 26 -15.18 0.75 10.55
CA GLN A 26 -15.58 2.17 10.58
C GLN A 26 -14.54 3.08 11.24
N ILE A 27 -13.93 2.62 12.33
CA ILE A 27 -12.88 3.36 13.07
C ILE A 27 -11.59 3.43 12.26
N PHE A 28 -11.13 2.30 11.72
CA PHE A 28 -9.78 2.15 11.19
C PHE A 28 -9.69 2.41 9.68
N VAL A 29 -10.67 1.95 8.89
CA VAL A 29 -10.63 1.99 7.42
C VAL A 29 -11.47 3.15 6.87
N ALA A 30 -12.77 3.14 7.14
CA ALA A 30 -13.69 4.12 6.53
C ALA A 30 -13.53 5.53 7.11
N ARG A 31 -13.13 5.65 8.39
CA ARG A 31 -13.07 6.90 9.17
C ARG A 31 -14.38 7.70 9.12
N THR A 32 -15.50 7.01 9.01
CA THR A 32 -16.85 7.55 8.99
C THR A 32 -17.76 6.63 9.79
N PHE A 33 -18.67 7.23 10.56
CA PHE A 33 -19.57 6.48 11.45
C PHE A 33 -20.97 6.39 10.84
N CYS A 34 -21.48 5.17 10.70
CA CYS A 34 -22.85 4.94 10.26
C CYS A 34 -23.78 4.90 11.49
N GLY A 35 -24.75 5.82 11.57
CA GLY A 35 -25.67 5.90 12.70
C GLY A 35 -26.45 4.61 12.95
N TYR A 36 -26.88 3.92 11.90
CA TYR A 36 -27.59 2.64 12.01
C TYR A 36 -26.71 1.54 12.62
N CYS A 37 -25.44 1.45 12.19
CA CYS A 37 -24.49 0.48 12.74
C CYS A 37 -24.17 0.75 14.22
N LEU A 38 -24.06 2.02 14.61
CA LEU A 38 -23.85 2.39 16.01
C LEU A 38 -25.02 1.95 16.89
N ILE A 39 -26.25 2.10 16.40
CA ILE A 39 -27.46 1.68 17.11
C ILE A 39 -27.48 0.15 17.30
N ILE A 40 -27.23 -0.62 16.24
CA ILE A 40 -27.20 -2.09 16.33
C ILE A 40 -26.11 -2.54 17.32
N PHE A 41 -24.90 -2.00 17.19
CA PHE A 41 -23.81 -2.34 18.09
C PHE A 41 -24.16 -2.03 19.55
N ALA A 42 -24.76 -0.86 19.82
CA ALA A 42 -25.22 -0.52 21.17
C ALA A 42 -26.27 -1.50 21.70
N LEU A 43 -27.24 -1.91 20.87
CA LEU A 43 -28.23 -2.93 21.25
C LEU A 43 -27.56 -4.26 21.59
N MET A 44 -26.57 -4.69 20.82
CA MET A 44 -25.85 -5.95 21.07
C MET A 44 -25.04 -5.89 22.38
N ILE A 45 -24.44 -4.75 22.70
CA ILE A 45 -23.77 -4.54 24.00
C ILE A 45 -24.77 -4.60 25.15
N ILE A 46 -25.93 -3.95 25.01
CA ILE A 46 -26.99 -3.97 26.03
C ILE A 46 -27.50 -5.39 26.25
N LEU A 47 -27.81 -6.13 25.18
CA LEU A 47 -28.26 -7.52 25.27
C LEU A 47 -27.19 -8.40 25.95
N THR A 48 -25.90 -8.18 25.63
CA THR A 48 -24.79 -8.91 26.24
C THR A 48 -24.65 -8.61 27.72
N LEU A 49 -24.88 -7.36 28.12
CA LEU A 49 -24.88 -6.94 29.52
C LEU A 49 -26.05 -7.56 30.30
N LEU A 50 -27.26 -7.56 29.71
CA LEU A 50 -28.46 -8.15 30.30
C LEU A 50 -28.34 -9.67 30.45
N TYR A 51 -27.61 -10.35 29.55
CA TYR A 51 -27.37 -11.78 29.63
C TYR A 51 -26.52 -12.18 30.84
N GLY A 52 -25.59 -11.31 31.26
CA GLY A 52 -24.85 -11.45 32.50
C GLY A 52 -23.40 -11.01 32.41
N LEU A 53 -22.83 -10.71 33.58
CA LEU A 53 -21.45 -10.20 33.71
C LEU A 53 -20.41 -11.14 33.08
N ARG A 54 -20.61 -12.45 33.16
CA ARG A 54 -19.67 -13.44 32.60
C ARG A 54 -19.59 -13.33 31.08
N GLN A 55 -20.72 -13.08 30.41
CA GLN A 55 -20.74 -12.91 28.96
C GLN A 55 -20.19 -11.55 28.54
N MET A 56 -20.37 -10.53 29.38
CA MET A 56 -19.76 -9.21 29.18
C MET A 56 -18.22 -9.28 29.15
N ILE A 57 -17.60 -10.08 30.04
CA ILE A 57 -16.14 -10.31 30.02
C ILE A 57 -15.70 -10.93 28.68
N VAL A 58 -16.43 -11.93 28.18
CA VAL A 58 -16.17 -12.55 26.87
C VAL A 58 -16.33 -11.53 25.74
N GLY A 59 -17.38 -10.70 25.80
CA GLY A 59 -17.61 -9.62 24.85
C GLY A 59 -16.48 -8.59 24.81
N ILE A 60 -15.98 -8.15 25.97
CA ILE A 60 -14.80 -7.26 26.04
C ILE A 60 -13.59 -7.93 25.40
N ALA A 61 -13.32 -9.20 25.72
CA ALA A 61 -12.18 -9.92 25.17
C ALA A 61 -12.24 -9.97 23.63
N ILE A 62 -13.43 -10.17 23.07
CA ILE A 62 -13.67 -10.16 21.61
C ILE A 62 -13.44 -8.76 21.03
N LEU A 63 -14.01 -7.72 21.64
CA LEU A 63 -13.81 -6.34 21.19
C LEU A 63 -12.33 -5.96 21.17
N ALA A 64 -11.59 -6.34 22.21
CA ALA A 64 -10.16 -6.13 22.30
C ALA A 64 -9.41 -6.92 21.21
N ALA A 65 -9.73 -8.19 21.02
CA ALA A 65 -9.07 -9.03 20.01
C ALA A 65 -9.30 -8.51 18.58
N VAL A 66 -10.54 -8.16 18.23
CA VAL A 66 -10.89 -7.59 16.92
C VAL A 66 -10.24 -6.23 16.75
N GLY A 67 -10.32 -5.35 17.76
CA GLY A 67 -9.69 -4.03 17.74
C GLY A 67 -8.18 -4.11 17.53
N LEU A 68 -7.49 -5.01 18.23
CA LEU A 68 -6.05 -5.24 18.07
C LEU A 68 -5.71 -5.79 16.68
N SER A 69 -6.50 -6.74 16.17
CA SER A 69 -6.30 -7.32 14.83
C SER A 69 -6.40 -6.25 13.74
N PHE A 70 -7.40 -5.38 13.82
CA PHE A 70 -7.55 -4.26 12.89
C PHE A 70 -6.51 -3.16 13.10
N SER A 71 -6.07 -2.94 14.34
CA SER A 71 -4.97 -2.01 14.63
C SER A 71 -3.70 -2.45 13.91
N ILE A 72 -3.37 -3.75 13.96
CA ILE A 72 -2.24 -4.32 13.21
C ILE A 72 -2.42 -4.08 11.71
N LEU A 73 -3.61 -4.31 11.16
CA LEU A 73 -3.90 -4.03 9.74
C LEU A 73 -3.70 -2.56 9.37
N THR A 74 -3.98 -1.60 10.25
CA THR A 74 -3.70 -0.18 9.97
C THR A 74 -2.23 0.21 10.05
N PHE A 75 -1.41 -0.56 10.75
CA PHE A 75 0.05 -0.40 10.69
C PHE A 75 0.61 -0.91 9.36
N PHE A 76 -0.13 -1.75 8.63
CA PHE A 76 0.19 -2.06 7.24
C PHE A 76 -0.31 -0.93 6.33
N PRO A 77 0.56 -0.30 5.52
CA PRO A 77 0.24 0.88 4.71
C PRO A 77 -0.74 0.63 3.53
N MET A 78 -1.51 -0.46 3.53
CA MET A 78 -2.40 -0.83 2.41
C MET A 78 -3.77 -0.14 2.44
N GLY A 79 -4.14 0.59 3.50
CA GLY A 79 -5.48 1.18 3.65
C GLY A 79 -5.46 2.69 3.79
N ALA A 80 -5.90 3.39 2.74
CA ALA A 80 -6.42 4.76 2.71
C ALA A 80 -6.02 5.71 3.88
N LYS A 81 -5.16 6.69 3.56
CA LYS A 81 -4.95 7.94 4.33
C LYS A 81 -4.11 7.84 5.62
N SER A 82 -3.10 6.99 5.71
CA SER A 82 -2.00 7.26 6.63
C SER A 82 -1.10 8.36 6.03
N LYS A 83 -1.35 9.62 6.40
CA LYS A 83 -0.51 10.77 5.98
C LYS A 83 0.98 10.55 6.33
N THR A 84 1.26 9.69 7.30
CA THR A 84 2.60 9.42 7.83
C THR A 84 3.44 8.48 6.94
N TYR A 85 2.82 7.65 6.08
CA TYR A 85 3.52 6.67 5.24
C TYR A 85 2.96 6.66 3.80
N SER A 86 2.91 7.83 3.17
CA SER A 86 2.52 7.95 1.76
C SER A 86 3.74 7.92 0.85
N LEU A 87 3.61 7.33 -0.34
CA LEU A 87 4.61 7.43 -1.41
C LEU A 87 5.00 8.89 -1.71
N LYS A 88 4.06 9.83 -1.55
CA LYS A 88 4.29 11.27 -1.74
C LYS A 88 5.24 11.86 -0.69
N THR A 89 5.07 11.50 0.58
CA THR A 89 5.93 11.98 1.68
C THR A 89 7.27 11.26 1.71
N ALA A 90 7.33 10.04 1.17
CA ALA A 90 8.53 9.23 1.06
C ALA A 90 9.38 9.55 -0.19
N ALA A 91 8.95 10.51 -1.01
CA ALA A 91 9.68 10.93 -2.18
C ALA A 91 10.90 11.77 -1.78
N TYR A 92 12.04 11.49 -2.42
CA TYR A 92 13.26 12.30 -2.36
C TYR A 92 13.07 13.67 -3.00
N GLY A 93 12.25 13.72 -4.05
CA GLY A 93 11.86 14.97 -4.68
C GLY A 93 10.73 14.76 -5.67
N VAL A 94 10.15 15.87 -6.09
CA VAL A 94 9.08 15.90 -7.10
C VAL A 94 9.52 16.78 -8.26
N LYS A 95 9.31 16.28 -9.48
CA LYS A 95 9.39 17.05 -10.72
C LYS A 95 7.97 17.29 -11.18
N SER A 96 7.49 18.51 -11.00
CA SER A 96 6.16 18.92 -11.43
C SER A 96 6.22 19.46 -12.86
N CYS A 97 5.25 19.06 -13.68
CA CYS A 97 5.11 19.55 -15.05
C CYS A 97 4.03 20.65 -15.10
N SER A 98 3.97 21.45 -16.17
CA SER A 98 3.21 22.71 -16.19
C SER A 98 1.69 22.55 -16.09
N SER A 99 1.14 21.37 -16.45
CA SER A 99 -0.28 21.03 -16.30
C SER A 99 -0.42 19.53 -15.97
N PRO A 100 -0.21 19.12 -14.71
CA PRO A 100 -0.18 17.71 -14.35
C PRO A 100 -1.60 17.16 -14.25
N THR A 101 -1.88 16.08 -14.99
CA THR A 101 -3.16 15.36 -14.93
C THR A 101 -3.07 14.10 -14.07
N LYS A 102 -1.85 13.61 -13.79
CA LYS A 102 -1.60 12.36 -13.05
C LYS A 102 -0.39 12.49 -12.13
N GLU A 103 -0.45 11.81 -10.97
CA GLU A 103 0.67 11.62 -10.06
C GLU A 103 1.28 10.22 -10.30
N ILE A 104 2.58 10.17 -10.59
CA ILE A 104 3.33 8.93 -10.74
C ILE A 104 4.50 8.89 -9.74
N TYR A 105 4.79 7.71 -9.19
CA TYR A 105 5.83 7.49 -8.20
C TYR A 105 6.81 6.45 -8.72
N LEU A 106 8.06 6.81 -8.92
CA LEU A 106 9.10 5.89 -9.37
C LEU A 106 9.91 5.43 -8.16
N ILE A 107 9.79 4.14 -7.82
CA ILE A 107 10.64 3.50 -6.81
C ILE A 107 11.86 2.90 -7.52
N PHE A 108 13.06 3.31 -7.10
CA PHE A 108 14.30 3.00 -7.82
C PHE A 108 15.50 2.89 -6.88
N SER A 109 16.61 2.34 -7.36
CA SER A 109 17.93 2.44 -6.70
C SER A 109 18.86 3.30 -7.54
N SER A 110 19.69 4.09 -6.86
CA SER A 110 20.71 4.95 -7.48
C SER A 110 21.81 4.17 -8.21
N ASP A 111 22.08 2.92 -7.81
CA ASP A 111 23.11 2.06 -8.41
C ASP A 111 22.55 1.08 -9.47
N CYS A 112 21.29 1.27 -9.91
CA CYS A 112 20.64 0.39 -10.87
C CYS A 112 20.65 0.97 -12.31
N PRO A 113 21.26 0.26 -13.29
CA PRO A 113 21.29 0.71 -14.69
C PRO A 113 19.90 0.88 -15.30
N HIS A 114 18.97 -0.03 -15.00
CA HIS A 114 17.59 0.03 -15.51
C HIS A 114 16.83 1.24 -14.97
N CYS A 115 17.06 1.57 -13.71
CA CYS A 115 16.47 2.77 -13.09
C CYS A 115 16.96 4.04 -13.77
N GLN A 116 18.24 4.11 -14.12
CA GLN A 116 18.82 5.27 -14.79
C GLN A 116 18.19 5.51 -16.17
N LYS A 117 18.00 4.46 -16.98
CA LYS A 117 17.37 4.57 -18.31
C LYS A 117 15.91 5.06 -18.24
N VAL A 118 15.16 4.63 -17.22
CA VAL A 118 13.81 5.15 -16.94
C VAL A 118 13.86 6.64 -16.56
N ILE A 119 14.77 7.03 -15.66
CA ILE A 119 14.92 8.42 -15.20
C ILE A 119 15.29 9.36 -16.34
N GLU A 120 16.21 8.96 -17.22
CA GLU A 120 16.62 9.76 -18.38
C GLU A 120 15.45 10.05 -19.33
N THR A 121 14.54 9.08 -19.49
CA THR A 121 13.32 9.23 -20.30
C THR A 121 12.36 10.28 -19.73
N LEU A 122 12.45 10.58 -18.43
CA LEU A 122 11.53 11.48 -17.72
C LEU A 122 11.96 12.97 -17.75
N ASN A 123 13.11 13.30 -18.33
CA ASN A 123 13.65 14.66 -18.30
C ASN A 123 12.77 15.71 -19.01
N ASN A 124 11.93 15.31 -19.96
CA ASN A 124 11.14 16.20 -20.83
C ASN A 124 9.61 16.12 -20.58
N CYS A 125 9.18 15.69 -19.39
CA CYS A 125 7.77 15.54 -19.05
C CYS A 125 6.92 16.80 -19.29
N ASN A 126 5.68 16.62 -19.79
CA ASN A 126 4.73 17.70 -20.03
C ASN A 126 3.44 17.61 -19.17
N SER A 127 2.99 16.43 -18.75
CA SER A 127 1.64 16.26 -18.14
C SER A 127 1.54 15.40 -16.87
N CYS A 128 2.66 15.00 -16.25
CA CYS A 128 2.66 14.19 -15.03
C CYS A 128 3.48 14.83 -13.92
N ASP A 129 3.01 14.73 -12.67
CA ASP A 129 3.88 14.95 -11.51
C ASP A 129 4.66 13.68 -11.22
N LEU A 130 5.99 13.76 -11.32
CA LEU A 130 6.89 12.65 -11.05
C LEU A 130 7.48 12.75 -9.65
N TYR A 131 7.11 11.83 -8.79
CA TYR A 131 7.70 11.63 -7.48
C TYR A 131 8.80 10.57 -7.57
N LEU A 132 9.97 10.90 -7.04
CA LEU A 132 11.15 10.03 -7.07
C LEU A 132 11.34 9.41 -5.70
N ASN A 133 11.28 8.09 -5.61
CA ASN A 133 11.27 7.32 -4.37
C ASN A 133 12.48 6.37 -4.32
N PRO A 134 13.70 6.87 -4.10
CA PRO A 134 14.87 6.02 -4.04
C PRO A 134 14.84 5.09 -2.82
N ILE A 135 15.37 3.88 -2.97
CA ILE A 135 15.54 2.90 -1.89
C ILE A 135 16.94 2.96 -1.26
N ASP A 136 17.74 3.96 -1.62
CA ASP A 136 19.11 4.20 -1.19
C ASP A 136 19.40 5.70 -1.11
N THR A 137 20.59 6.05 -0.63
CA THR A 137 21.01 7.45 -0.51
C THR A 137 21.50 7.97 -1.87
N VAL A 138 20.76 8.91 -2.43
CA VAL A 138 21.12 9.53 -3.72
C VAL A 138 22.25 10.55 -3.52
N LYS A 139 23.40 10.32 -4.15
CA LYS A 139 24.55 11.24 -4.13
C LYS A 139 24.37 12.41 -5.10
N SER A 140 23.83 12.14 -6.28
CA SER A 140 23.53 13.14 -7.31
C SER A 140 22.51 12.58 -8.30
N LEU A 141 21.54 13.39 -8.68
CA LEU A 141 20.54 13.02 -9.69
C LEU A 141 20.45 14.10 -10.76
N HIS A 142 20.69 13.73 -12.01
CA HIS A 142 20.68 14.66 -13.14
C HIS A 142 19.26 14.82 -13.69
N LEU A 143 18.42 15.54 -12.94
CA LEU A 143 17.05 15.90 -13.31
C LEU A 143 16.83 17.40 -13.08
N SER A 144 16.55 18.13 -14.16
CA SER A 144 16.26 19.57 -14.07
C SER A 144 14.85 19.81 -13.51
N GLY A 145 14.70 20.83 -12.66
CA GLY A 145 13.39 21.23 -12.10
C GLY A 145 12.89 20.32 -10.97
N LEU A 146 13.80 19.63 -10.27
CA LEU A 146 13.46 18.78 -9.14
C LEU A 146 13.34 19.60 -7.84
N GLU A 147 12.18 19.55 -7.21
CA GLU A 147 11.97 20.09 -5.86
C GLU A 147 12.33 19.01 -4.83
N LEU A 148 13.36 19.26 -4.04
CA LEU A 148 13.90 18.28 -3.08
C LEU A 148 13.13 18.29 -1.76
N ASN A 149 12.93 17.08 -1.23
CA ASN A 149 12.42 16.86 0.12
C ASN A 149 13.59 16.66 1.09
N HIS A 150 13.89 17.68 1.90
CA HIS A 150 14.98 17.63 2.88
C HIS A 150 14.76 16.65 4.04
N GLN A 151 13.54 16.15 4.23
CA GLN A 151 13.19 15.18 5.27
C GLN A 151 13.17 13.74 4.74
N PHE A 152 13.69 13.52 3.54
CA PHE A 152 13.69 12.22 2.89
C PHE A 152 14.44 11.15 3.70
N SER A 153 13.85 9.95 3.75
CA SER A 153 14.49 8.74 4.23
C SER A 153 14.13 7.54 3.33
N PRO A 154 15.12 6.74 2.89
CA PRO A 154 14.87 5.60 2.01
C PRO A 154 14.11 4.45 2.70
N GLU A 155 14.07 4.42 4.04
CA GLU A 155 13.48 3.30 4.78
C GLU A 155 11.98 3.14 4.54
N ILE A 156 11.26 4.25 4.32
CA ILE A 156 9.83 4.19 4.03
C ILE A 156 9.60 3.51 2.66
N ASN A 157 10.43 3.80 1.66
CA ASN A 157 10.31 3.18 0.34
C ASN A 157 10.63 1.67 0.40
N ARG A 158 11.66 1.28 1.15
CA ARG A 158 11.97 -0.15 1.39
C ARG A 158 10.84 -0.87 2.11
N LEU A 159 10.23 -0.25 3.10
CA LEU A 159 9.09 -0.83 3.82
C LEU A 159 7.89 -1.04 2.90
N ILE A 160 7.59 -0.07 2.03
CA ILE A 160 6.51 -0.17 1.04
C ILE A 160 6.73 -1.36 0.11
N LEU A 161 7.94 -1.53 -0.44
CA LEU A 161 8.26 -2.68 -1.30
C LEU A 161 8.08 -4.01 -0.58
N LYS A 162 8.57 -4.13 0.66
CA LYS A 162 8.42 -5.35 1.48
C LYS A 162 6.96 -5.70 1.73
N VAL A 163 6.16 -4.71 2.11
CA VAL A 163 4.72 -4.91 2.40
C VAL A 163 3.96 -5.36 1.16
N LEU A 164 4.34 -4.84 -0.01
CA LEU A 164 3.72 -5.16 -1.29
C LEU A 164 4.31 -6.42 -1.96
N ALA A 165 5.23 -7.12 -1.30
CA ALA A 165 5.95 -8.27 -1.84
C ALA A 165 6.56 -7.97 -3.23
N ILE A 166 7.18 -6.80 -3.36
CA ILE A 166 7.98 -6.42 -4.53
C ILE A 166 9.45 -6.51 -4.14
N ASP A 167 10.18 -7.37 -4.84
CA ASP A 167 11.58 -7.76 -4.58
C ASP A 167 12.57 -7.18 -5.60
N SER A 168 12.07 -6.38 -6.55
CA SER A 168 12.84 -5.78 -7.63
C SER A 168 12.52 -4.31 -7.87
N VAL A 169 13.46 -3.62 -8.51
CA VAL A 169 13.33 -2.24 -9.01
C VAL A 169 13.89 -2.18 -10.45
N PRO A 170 13.44 -1.23 -11.31
CA PRO A 170 12.51 -0.13 -11.07
C PRO A 170 11.03 -0.55 -10.99
N VAL A 171 10.25 0.19 -10.19
CA VAL A 171 8.78 0.05 -10.13
C VAL A 171 8.13 1.41 -10.27
N LEU A 172 7.20 1.54 -11.21
CA LEU A 172 6.35 2.73 -11.33
C LEU A 172 5.00 2.47 -10.67
N VAL A 173 4.63 3.35 -9.74
CA VAL A 173 3.32 3.36 -9.10
C VAL A 173 2.51 4.51 -9.68
N VAL A 174 1.33 4.19 -10.22
CA VAL A 174 0.39 5.18 -10.75
C VAL A 174 -0.78 5.26 -9.78
N LYS A 175 -1.08 6.46 -9.30
CA LYS A 175 -2.24 6.69 -8.45
C LYS A 175 -3.45 7.03 -9.32
N ASP A 176 -4.47 6.21 -9.21
CA ASP A 176 -5.80 6.45 -9.76
C ASP A 176 -6.75 6.94 -8.65
N ALA A 177 -7.98 7.33 -8.99
CA ALA A 177 -8.95 7.96 -8.08
C ALA A 177 -9.11 7.19 -6.75
N GLU A 178 -9.08 5.86 -6.79
CA GLU A 178 -9.22 4.99 -5.61
C GLU A 178 -8.22 3.83 -5.53
N SER A 179 -7.27 3.73 -6.47
CA SER A 179 -6.35 2.58 -6.52
C SER A 179 -4.91 2.96 -6.84
N TYR A 180 -3.99 2.07 -6.50
CA TYR A 180 -2.60 2.13 -6.93
C TYR A 180 -2.34 1.02 -7.93
N ARG A 181 -1.80 1.38 -9.10
CA ARG A 181 -1.34 0.41 -10.09
C ARG A 181 0.18 0.35 -10.10
N PHE A 182 0.72 -0.86 -10.00
CA PHE A 182 2.16 -1.13 -10.03
C PHE A 182 2.55 -1.62 -11.42
N ILE A 183 3.57 -1.00 -12.00
CA ILE A 183 4.12 -1.33 -13.31
C ILE A 183 5.60 -1.65 -13.08
N ARG A 184 6.03 -2.83 -13.53
CA ARG A 184 7.40 -3.34 -13.40
C ARG A 184 8.02 -3.54 -14.78
N GLY A 185 9.34 -3.66 -14.82
CA GLY A 185 10.12 -3.81 -16.06
C GLY A 185 10.41 -2.47 -16.74
N GLU A 186 11.66 -2.30 -17.14
CA GLU A 186 12.18 -1.05 -17.73
C GLU A 186 11.37 -0.59 -18.95
N GLU A 187 11.20 -1.46 -19.96
CA GLU A 187 10.55 -1.11 -21.21
C GLU A 187 9.04 -0.88 -21.03
N THR A 188 8.39 -1.64 -20.16
CA THR A 188 6.97 -1.44 -19.81
C THR A 188 6.74 -0.09 -19.13
N ILE A 189 7.60 0.28 -18.18
CA ILE A 189 7.56 1.57 -17.51
C ILE A 189 7.77 2.71 -18.51
N ILE A 190 8.81 2.61 -19.35
CA ILE A 190 9.11 3.60 -20.39
C ILE A 190 7.94 3.79 -21.35
N ASN A 191 7.35 2.69 -21.84
CA ASN A 191 6.21 2.72 -22.76
C ASN A 191 4.94 3.28 -22.12
N PHE A 192 4.74 3.08 -20.81
CA PHE A 192 3.66 3.72 -20.08
C PHE A 192 3.89 5.23 -19.98
N ILE A 193 5.08 5.65 -19.53
CA ILE A 193 5.43 7.06 -19.36
C ILE A 193 5.25 7.83 -20.67
N ARG A 194 5.76 7.30 -21.79
CA ARG A 194 5.61 7.94 -23.12
C ARG A 194 4.15 8.18 -23.51
N ARG A 195 3.24 7.26 -23.19
CA ARG A 195 1.81 7.37 -23.53
C ARG A 195 0.99 8.18 -22.52
N ALA A 196 1.37 8.17 -21.25
CA ALA A 196 0.59 8.83 -20.21
C ALA A 196 1.04 10.27 -19.93
N CYS A 197 2.34 10.56 -20.14
CA CYS A 197 2.97 11.79 -19.66
C CYS A 197 3.50 12.71 -20.78
N PHE A 198 3.47 12.26 -22.04
CA PHE A 198 3.93 13.03 -23.20
C PHE A 198 2.85 13.26 -24.25
N THR A 199 1.84 12.40 -24.32
CA THR A 199 0.62 12.61 -25.12
C THR A 199 -0.50 13.15 -24.23
N HIS A 200 -1.21 14.20 -24.67
CA HIS A 200 -2.40 14.76 -24.00
C HIS A 200 -3.63 13.84 -24.09
N GLU A 201 -3.44 12.55 -24.40
CA GLU A 201 -4.53 11.61 -24.52
C GLU A 201 -4.94 11.15 -23.12
N GLU A 202 -6.17 11.51 -22.73
CA GLU A 202 -6.93 10.68 -21.80
C GLU A 202 -6.96 9.28 -22.39
N VAL A 203 -6.18 8.35 -21.83
CA VAL A 203 -6.27 6.94 -22.18
C VAL A 203 -7.64 6.46 -21.68
N LEU A 204 -8.68 6.68 -22.48
CA LEU A 204 -9.98 6.06 -22.37
C LEU A 204 -9.75 4.56 -22.54
N TYR A 205 -9.87 3.81 -21.44
CA TYR A 205 -9.96 2.36 -21.55
C TYR A 205 -11.36 2.04 -22.06
N PHE A 206 -11.42 1.41 -23.23
CA PHE A 206 -12.61 0.69 -23.67
C PHE A 206 -12.92 -0.42 -22.66
N ASP A 207 -14.08 -0.32 -22.01
CA ASP A 207 -14.77 -1.43 -21.37
C ASP A 207 -15.19 -2.43 -22.45
N GLU A 208 -14.25 -3.24 -22.94
CA GLU A 208 -14.59 -4.42 -23.74
C GLU A 208 -13.68 -5.56 -23.32
N ALA A 209 -14.16 -6.32 -22.33
CA ALA A 209 -13.65 -7.63 -22.03
C ALA A 209 -13.89 -8.53 -23.26
N PRO A 210 -12.86 -9.11 -23.89
CA PRO A 210 -13.09 -10.17 -24.83
C PRO A 210 -13.48 -11.41 -24.01
N VAL A 211 -14.72 -11.83 -24.19
CA VAL A 211 -15.20 -13.16 -23.80
C VAL A 211 -14.37 -14.18 -24.59
N SER A 212 -13.43 -14.85 -23.94
CA SER A 212 -12.98 -16.17 -24.38
C SER A 212 -12.65 -17.05 -23.17
N SER A 213 -13.37 -18.16 -23.15
CA SER A 213 -13.32 -19.33 -22.28
C SER A 213 -11.93 -19.81 -21.83
N ASP A 214 -11.92 -20.20 -20.56
CA ASP A 214 -11.14 -21.28 -19.91
C ASP A 214 -9.60 -21.22 -19.84
N ASN A 215 -9.20 -21.21 -18.57
CA ASN A 215 -7.99 -21.78 -17.95
C ASN A 215 -6.63 -21.08 -18.09
N GLU A 216 -6.03 -20.93 -16.91
CA GLU A 216 -4.65 -20.55 -16.58
C GLU A 216 -4.33 -19.05 -16.54
N ILE A 217 -4.07 -18.60 -15.32
CA ILE A 217 -3.38 -17.35 -15.01
C ILE A 217 -1.97 -17.47 -15.60
N MET A 218 -1.76 -16.97 -16.82
CA MET A 218 -0.42 -16.80 -17.38
C MET A 218 0.25 -15.59 -16.72
N VAL A 219 1.05 -15.88 -15.69
CA VAL A 219 2.08 -14.97 -15.20
C VAL A 219 3.22 -15.00 -16.22
N PHE A 220 3.33 -13.96 -17.05
CA PHE A 220 4.55 -13.71 -17.82
C PHE A 220 5.60 -13.16 -16.85
N THR A 221 6.48 -14.03 -16.36
CA THR A 221 7.78 -13.64 -15.79
C THR A 221 8.82 -13.71 -16.90
N ASP A 222 9.08 -12.61 -17.58
CA ASP A 222 10.32 -12.46 -18.34
C ASP A 222 11.44 -12.12 -17.35
N LYS A 223 12.39 -13.03 -17.20
CA LYS A 223 13.36 -13.10 -16.09
C LYS A 223 14.58 -12.18 -16.21
N ASP A 224 14.62 -11.32 -17.23
CA ASP A 224 15.87 -10.64 -17.62
C ASP A 224 15.81 -9.09 -17.54
N GLU A 225 14.72 -8.49 -17.04
CA GLU A 225 14.50 -7.02 -17.06
C GLU A 225 14.46 -6.35 -15.67
N GLU A 226 14.84 -7.06 -14.61
CA GLU A 226 14.70 -6.60 -13.22
C GLU A 226 15.99 -6.77 -12.40
N CYS A 227 16.35 -5.77 -11.59
CA CYS A 227 17.41 -5.94 -10.59
C CYS A 227 16.82 -6.52 -9.30
N SER A 228 17.22 -7.76 -8.96
CA SER A 228 16.88 -8.39 -7.69
C SER A 228 17.62 -7.74 -6.52
N LEU A 229 16.92 -7.42 -5.43
CA LEU A 229 17.54 -6.87 -4.23
C LEU A 229 18.22 -7.98 -3.42
N ALA A 230 19.54 -8.09 -3.50
CA ALA A 230 20.33 -8.89 -2.55
C ALA A 230 20.60 -8.05 -1.29
N ILE A 231 19.89 -8.34 -0.20
CA ILE A 231 20.15 -7.74 1.11
C ILE A 231 21.31 -8.53 1.74
N ASP A 232 22.49 -7.93 1.77
CA ASP A 232 23.64 -8.49 2.47
C ASP A 232 23.44 -8.30 3.98
N CYS A 233 23.02 -9.37 4.66
CA CYS A 233 22.92 -9.42 6.11
C CYS A 233 24.22 -9.98 6.68
N ASP A 234 25.30 -9.21 6.66
CA ASP A 234 26.53 -9.67 7.31
C ASP A 234 26.44 -9.43 8.82
N SER A 235 26.30 -10.54 9.54
CA SER A 235 26.36 -10.60 11.00
C SER A 235 27.72 -11.17 11.38
N ASN A 236 28.43 -10.44 12.24
CA ASN A 236 29.65 -10.80 12.97
C ASN A 236 31.02 -10.56 12.30
N ASN A 237 31.70 -9.52 12.78
CA ASN A 237 33.05 -9.69 13.34
C ASN A 237 33.41 -8.49 14.25
N PRO A 238 33.55 -8.68 15.59
CA PRO A 238 34.41 -7.80 16.35
C PRO A 238 35.86 -8.13 16.03
N SER A 239 36.53 -7.11 15.50
CA SER A 239 37.97 -6.95 15.34
C SER A 239 38.83 -7.71 16.36
N SER A 240 39.65 -8.64 15.87
CA SER A 240 40.99 -8.82 16.40
C SER A 240 41.85 -7.65 15.94
N ASN A 241 42.39 -6.86 16.87
CA ASN A 241 43.74 -6.30 16.79
C ASN A 241 44.07 -5.59 18.12
N ASP A 242 45.26 -5.95 18.62
CA ASP A 242 46.02 -5.48 19.79
C ASP A 242 45.60 -5.94 21.20
#